data_AF-A0A939UEJ1-F1
#
_entry.id   AF-A0A939UEJ1-F1
#
_cell.length_a   1.000
_cell.length_b   1.000
_cell.length_c   1.000
_cell.angle_alpha   90.00
_cell.angle_beta   90.00
_cell.angle_gamma   90.00
#
_symmetry.space_group_name_H-M   'P 1'
#
loop_
_entity.id
_entity.type
_entity.pdbx_description
1 polymer ?
#
loop_
_entity_poly.entity_id
_entity_poly.type
_entity_poly.pdbx_seq_one_letter_code
_entity_poly.pdbx_strand_id
1 'polypeptide(L)' 'MSKLRPKVYVPTRSRLAKCLDEIFVDRYTCIVCGREMPDPNRLGTCEACRKSLPEVGEAICLKCGKPLTVIEGGVEW' A
#
# COMPACT_ATOMS: atom_id res chain seq x y z
N MET A 1 -11.43 -25.28 -11.11
CA MET A 1 -10.66 -24.51 -10.09
C MET A 1 -10.84 -23.03 -10.37
N SER A 2 -11.81 -22.40 -9.71
CA SER A 2 -12.27 -21.04 -10.01
C SER A 2 -11.48 -20.03 -9.16
N LYS A 3 -10.69 -19.16 -9.82
CA LYS A 3 -9.88 -18.12 -9.18
C LYS A 3 -10.78 -17.01 -8.61
N LEU A 4 -11.09 -17.05 -7.32
CA LEU A 4 -11.76 -15.94 -6.62
C LEU A 4 -10.74 -14.83 -6.36
N ARG A 5 -10.89 -13.69 -7.07
CA ARG A 5 -10.15 -12.46 -6.78
C ARG A 5 -10.85 -11.72 -5.63
N PRO A 6 -10.15 -11.35 -4.53
CA PRO A 6 -10.78 -10.62 -3.45
C PRO A 6 -11.22 -9.24 -3.92
N LYS A 7 -12.48 -8.87 -3.65
CA LYS A 7 -13.00 -7.53 -3.87
C LYS A 7 -12.46 -6.62 -2.76
N VAL A 8 -11.42 -5.85 -3.07
CA VAL A 8 -10.92 -4.80 -2.19
C VAL A 8 -11.96 -3.69 -2.10
N TYR A 9 -12.44 -3.39 -0.89
CA TYR A 9 -13.31 -2.24 -0.64
C TYR A 9 -12.50 -0.95 -0.81
N VAL A 10 -12.83 -0.15 -1.81
CA VAL A 10 -12.24 1.17 -2.04
C VAL A 10 -13.33 2.20 -1.71
N PRO A 11 -13.19 3.02 -0.65
CA PRO A 11 -14.16 4.07 -0.38
C PRO A 11 -14.23 5.04 -1.57
N THR A 12 -15.44 5.43 -1.96
CA THR A 12 -15.70 6.37 -3.05
C THR A 12 -15.09 7.73 -2.71
N ARG A 13 -13.96 8.08 -3.34
CA ARG A 13 -13.31 9.39 -3.20
C ARG A 13 -14.31 10.51 -3.55
N SER A 14 -14.49 11.46 -2.64
CA SER A 14 -15.35 12.63 -2.83
C SER A 14 -14.80 13.55 -3.95
N ARG A 15 -15.67 14.40 -4.54
CA ARG A 15 -15.23 15.38 -5.56
C ARG A 15 -14.19 16.36 -5.00
N LEU A 16 -14.29 16.73 -3.73
CA LEU A 16 -13.32 17.57 -3.03
C LEU A 16 -11.92 16.94 -3.02
N ALA A 17 -11.84 15.64 -2.78
CA ALA A 17 -10.56 14.91 -2.78
C ALA A 17 -9.86 14.94 -4.14
N LYS A 18 -10.62 14.96 -5.26
CA LYS A 18 -10.05 15.11 -6.61
C LYS A 18 -9.48 16.51 -6.85
N CYS A 19 -10.11 17.56 -6.32
CA CYS A 19 -9.62 18.93 -6.49
C CYS A 19 -8.33 19.17 -5.71
N LEU A 20 -8.23 18.67 -4.47
CA LEU A 20 -7.01 18.77 -3.67
C LEU A 20 -5.84 18.08 -4.35
N ASP A 21 -6.13 16.95 -5.00
CA ASP A 21 -5.20 16.14 -5.77
C ASP A 21 -4.58 16.88 -6.99
N GLU A 22 -5.26 17.89 -7.53
CA GLU A 22 -4.77 18.75 -8.63
C GLU A 22 -4.04 20.00 -8.11
N ILE A 23 -4.42 20.51 -6.94
CA ILE A 23 -3.84 21.72 -6.33
C ILE A 23 -2.52 21.38 -5.62
N PHE A 24 -2.46 20.24 -4.93
CA PHE A 24 -1.29 19.77 -4.21
C PHE A 24 -0.55 18.73 -5.04
N VAL A 25 0.41 19.21 -5.85
CA VAL A 25 1.27 18.41 -6.74
C VAL A 25 2.33 17.57 -5.98
N ASP A 26 2.14 17.40 -4.67
CA ASP A 26 3.08 16.75 -3.75
C ASP A 26 3.27 15.24 -4.00
N ARG A 27 2.57 14.70 -5.01
CA ARG A 27 2.72 13.30 -5.43
C ARG A 27 4.02 13.04 -6.18
N TYR A 28 4.68 14.09 -6.67
CA TYR A 28 5.98 14.01 -7.32
C TYR A 28 7.13 14.25 -6.36
N THR A 29 6.86 14.46 -5.07
CA THR A 29 7.89 14.65 -4.05
C THR A 29 7.87 13.47 -3.11
N CYS A 30 9.04 12.93 -2.78
CA CYS A 30 9.13 11.89 -1.77
C CYS A 30 8.80 12.48 -0.39
N ILE A 31 7.77 11.96 0.27
CA ILE A 31 7.35 12.41 1.61
C ILE A 31 8.42 12.22 2.69
N VAL A 32 9.37 11.31 2.47
CA VAL A 32 10.43 10.98 3.45
C VAL A 32 11.64 11.89 3.29
N CYS A 33 12.11 12.12 2.06
CA CYS A 33 13.36 12.82 1.81
C CYS A 33 13.24 14.11 0.98
N GLY A 34 12.03 14.46 0.54
CA GLY A 34 11.77 15.67 -0.26
C GLY A 34 12.30 15.61 -1.69
N ARG A 35 12.85 14.48 -2.14
CA ARG A 35 13.38 14.35 -3.51
C ARG A 35 12.25 14.30 -4.54
N GLU A 36 12.40 15.02 -5.64
CA GLU A 36 11.53 14.90 -6.80
C GLU A 36 11.60 13.48 -7.41
N MET A 37 10.45 12.94 -7.78
CA MET A 37 10.24 11.61 -8.31
C MET A 37 9.75 11.73 -9.75
N PRO A 38 10.28 10.92 -10.70
CA PRO A 38 9.85 10.95 -12.08
C PRO A 38 8.39 10.51 -12.24
N ASP A 39 7.97 9.53 -11.43
CA ASP A 39 6.62 8.97 -11.44
C ASP A 39 6.02 8.97 -10.03
N PRO A 40 4.77 9.46 -9.86
CA PRO A 40 4.09 9.42 -8.59
C PRO A 40 3.66 7.98 -8.28
N ASN A 41 3.74 7.58 -7.01
CA ASN A 41 3.24 6.29 -6.55
C ASN A 41 2.31 6.46 -5.35
N ARG A 42 1.55 5.41 -5.04
CA ARG A 42 0.56 5.44 -3.95
C ARG A 42 1.14 5.72 -2.56
N LEU A 43 2.41 5.37 -2.34
CA LEU A 43 3.08 5.56 -1.07
C LEU A 43 3.72 6.96 -0.95
N GLY A 44 3.89 7.68 -2.06
CA GLY A 44 4.59 8.97 -2.08
C GLY A 44 6.07 8.84 -1.72
N THR A 45 6.71 7.70 -1.98
CA THR A 45 8.10 7.43 -1.56
C THR A 45 9.00 7.09 -2.74
N CYS A 46 10.23 7.62 -2.77
CA CYS A 46 11.22 7.18 -3.75
C CYS A 46 11.71 5.76 -3.45
N GLU A 47 12.35 5.11 -4.42
CA GLU A 47 12.80 3.72 -4.28
C GLU A 47 13.79 3.53 -3.12
N ALA A 48 14.69 4.48 -2.90
CA ALA A 48 15.66 4.43 -1.81
C ALA A 48 14.97 4.43 -0.43
N CYS A 49 14.03 5.36 -0.22
CA CYS A 49 13.27 5.43 1.03
C CYS A 49 12.33 4.23 1.20
N ARG A 50 11.76 3.72 0.10
CA ARG A 50 10.91 2.53 0.14
C ARG A 50 11.66 1.31 0.67
N LYS A 51 12.92 1.11 0.26
CA LYS A 51 13.75 -0.01 0.73
C LYS A 51 14.12 0.08 2.22
N SER A 52 14.13 1.29 2.78
CA SER A 52 14.36 1.49 4.21
C SER A 52 13.12 1.35 5.09
N LEU A 53 11.92 1.30 4.49
CA LEU A 53 10.69 1.17 5.24
C LEU A 53 10.45 -0.30 5.62
N PRO A 54 10.07 -0.60 6.87
CA PRO A 54 9.66 -1.94 7.23
C PRO A 54 8.38 -2.31 6.46
N GLU A 55 8.36 -3.48 5.85
CA GLU A 55 7.14 -4.01 5.23
C GLU A 55 6.21 -4.51 6.35
N VAL A 56 5.04 -3.87 6.51
CA VAL A 56 3.98 -4.38 7.38
C VAL A 56 3.13 -5.32 6.54
N GLY A 57 3.40 -6.62 6.65
CA GLY A 57 2.84 -7.61 5.74
C GLY A 57 2.73 -9.01 6.32
N GLU A 58 2.18 -9.13 7.52
CA GLU A 58 1.73 -10.44 8.00
C GLU A 58 0.37 -10.73 7.37
N ALA A 59 0.24 -11.85 6.66
CA ALA A 59 -1.06 -12.29 6.20
C ALA A 59 -1.95 -12.50 7.42
N ILE A 60 -3.20 -12.05 7.42
CA ILE A 60 -4.10 -12.22 8.57
C ILE A 60 -5.14 -13.29 8.27
N CYS A 61 -5.49 -14.08 9.27
CA CYS A 61 -6.60 -15.01 9.13
C CYS A 61 -7.92 -14.24 9.02
N LEU A 62 -8.62 -14.34 7.89
CA LEU A 62 -9.90 -13.64 7.67
C LEU A 62 -11.05 -14.11 8.59
N LYS A 63 -10.86 -15.24 9.28
CA LYS A 63 -11.83 -15.77 10.25
C LYS A 63 -11.61 -15.27 11.68
N CYS A 64 -10.36 -15.14 12.12
CA CYS A 64 -10.03 -14.82 13.52
C CYS A 64 -9.18 -13.56 13.72
N GLY A 65 -8.71 -12.91 12.65
CA GLY A 65 -7.94 -11.67 12.70
C GLY A 65 -6.51 -11.80 13.23
N LYS A 66 -6.06 -13.01 13.59
CA LYS A 66 -4.69 -13.26 14.04
C LYS A 66 -3.70 -13.21 12.87
N PRO A 67 -2.47 -12.74 13.09
CA PRO A 67 -1.41 -12.83 12.09
C PRO A 67 -1.08 -14.30 11.78
N LEU A 68 -0.87 -14.57 10.50
CA LEU A 68 -0.34 -15.82 9.97
C LEU A 68 1.18 -15.66 9.96
N THR A 69 1.84 -16.33 10.88
CA THR A 69 3.30 -16.41 10.90
C THR A 69 3.75 -17.21 9.68
N VAL A 70 4.44 -16.55 8.74
CA VAL A 70 5.02 -17.23 7.59
C VAL A 70 6.27 -17.97 8.08
N ILE A 71 6.14 -19.27 8.36
CA ILE A 71 7.29 -20.16 8.52
C ILE A 71 7.79 -20.47 7.10
N GLU A 72 9.06 -20.21 6.81
CA GLU A 72 9.68 -20.54 5.52
C GLU A 72 9.56 -22.06 5.26
N GLY A 73 8.50 -22.51 4.59
CA GLY A 73 8.32 -23.92 4.25
C GLY A 73 6.89 -24.48 4.19
N GLY A 74 5.85 -23.76 4.64
CA GLY A 74 4.48 -24.24 4.49
C GLY A 74 3.55 -23.85 5.64
N VAL A 75 2.24 -23.88 5.37
CA VAL A 75 1.18 -23.59 6.34
C VAL A 75 0.67 -24.92 6.91
N GLU A 76 0.93 -25.19 8.19
CA GLU A 76 0.22 -26.23 8.95
C GLU A 76 -1.05 -25.66 9.59
N TRP A 77 -2.11 -26.46 9.62
CA TRP A 77 -3.49 -26.10 9.98
C TRP A 77 -3.80 -26.35 11.46
#